data_AF-A0A522AFE3-F1
#
_entry.id   AF-A0A522AFE3-F1
#
_cell.length_a   1.000
_cell.length_b   1.000
_cell.length_c   1.000
_cell.angle_alpha   90.00
_cell.angle_beta   90.00
_cell.angle_gamma   90.00
#
_symmetry.space_group_name_H-M   'P 1'
#
loop_
_entity.id
_entity.type
_entity.pdbx_description
1 polymer ?
#
loop_
_entity_poly.entity_id
_entity_poly.type
_entity_poly.pdbx_seq_one_letter_code
_entity_poly.pdbx_strand_id
1 'polypeptide(L)'
;MNPSEQNPGFGAGLWRDNPALVQLLGLSPLLAMSRSVATALGLGLATLAVLVSSSIAVALLRKRTPDAVRIPVFLLLIATFTGCIELLLHAYRYP
;
A
#
# COMPACT_ATOMS: atom_id res chain seq x y z
N MET A 1 9.61 -27.12 -29.68
CA MET A 1 8.66 -26.04 -29.29
C MET A 1 8.41 -26.14 -27.80
N ASN A 2 8.52 -25.02 -27.09
CA ASN A 2 8.66 -24.93 -25.63
C ASN A 2 7.37 -25.23 -24.86
N PRO A 3 7.47 -25.85 -23.66
CA PRO A 3 6.36 -25.94 -22.71
C PRO A 3 6.12 -24.64 -21.89
N SER A 4 6.56 -23.46 -22.36
CA SER A 4 6.45 -22.16 -21.65
C SER A 4 5.37 -21.21 -22.20
N GLU A 5 4.51 -21.64 -23.13
CA GLU A 5 3.53 -20.78 -23.83
C GLU A 5 2.05 -21.11 -23.56
N GLN A 6 1.71 -21.79 -22.45
CA GLN A 6 0.30 -22.08 -22.16
C GLN A 6 -0.06 -22.02 -20.68
N ASN A 7 -0.13 -20.80 -20.15
CA ASN A 7 -1.14 -20.44 -19.17
C ASN A 7 -1.71 -19.07 -19.58
N PRO A 8 -3.04 -18.92 -19.73
CA PRO A 8 -3.66 -17.64 -20.07
C PRO A 8 -3.57 -16.70 -18.87
N GLY A 9 -2.41 -16.06 -18.71
CA GLY A 9 -2.11 -15.18 -17.59
C GLY A 9 -1.54 -13.87 -18.09
N PHE A 10 -2.41 -12.97 -18.56
CA PHE A 10 -2.09 -11.56 -18.84
C PHE A 10 -1.28 -10.87 -17.72
N GLY A 11 -1.25 -11.41 -16.51
CA GLY A 11 -0.59 -10.81 -15.34
C GLY A 11 0.94 -10.93 -15.27
N ALA A 12 1.57 -11.99 -15.79
CA ALA A 12 2.99 -12.24 -15.48
C ALA A 12 3.98 -11.43 -16.34
N GLY A 13 3.65 -11.25 -17.63
CA GLY A 13 4.40 -10.38 -18.54
C GLY A 13 4.19 -8.91 -18.18
N LEU A 14 2.93 -8.49 -17.97
CA LEU A 14 2.60 -7.10 -17.67
C LEU A 14 3.25 -6.60 -16.35
N TRP A 15 3.31 -7.43 -15.30
CA TRP A 15 3.91 -7.07 -14.01
C TRP A 15 5.45 -7.00 -13.99
N ARG A 16 6.16 -7.76 -14.85
CA ARG A 16 7.64 -7.82 -14.85
C ARG A 16 8.29 -7.05 -16.00
N ASP A 17 7.63 -6.94 -17.16
CA ASP A 17 8.12 -6.16 -18.30
C ASP A 17 7.80 -4.66 -18.17
N ASN A 18 6.74 -4.29 -17.44
CA ASN A 18 6.33 -2.89 -17.36
C ASN A 18 6.53 -2.32 -15.94
N PRO A 19 7.68 -1.69 -15.65
CA PRO A 19 7.91 -1.01 -14.36
C PRO A 19 6.87 0.08 -14.07
N ALA A 20 6.14 0.58 -15.08
CA ALA A 20 5.07 1.55 -14.89
C ALA A 20 3.92 1.04 -14.02
N LEU A 21 3.62 -0.27 -14.01
CA LEU A 21 2.56 -0.81 -13.15
C LEU A 21 2.96 -0.80 -11.67
N VAL A 22 4.20 -1.19 -11.36
CA VAL A 22 4.75 -1.10 -10.00
C VAL A 22 4.79 0.36 -9.55
N GLN A 23 5.18 1.26 -10.46
CA GLN A 23 5.22 2.69 -10.19
C GLN A 23 3.82 3.27 -9.96
N LEU A 24 2.80 2.81 -10.70
CA LEU A 24 1.41 3.23 -10.51
C LEU A 24 0.84 2.80 -9.15
N LEU A 25 1.15 1.57 -8.69
CA LEU A 25 0.79 1.13 -7.33
C LEU A 25 1.40 2.02 -6.23
N GLY A 26 2.57 2.62 -6.48
CA GLY A 26 3.25 3.51 -5.54
C GLY A 26 2.94 5.01 -5.71
N LEU A 27 2.30 5.42 -6.80
CA LEU A 27 2.10 6.83 -7.15
C LEU A 27 0.98 7.51 -6.36
N SER A 28 -0.10 6.79 -6.03
CA SER A 28 -1.22 7.33 -5.25
C SER A 28 -0.80 7.96 -3.91
N PRO A 29 -0.01 7.29 -3.04
CA PRO A 29 0.42 7.90 -1.78
C PRO A 29 1.38 9.08 -1.99
N LEU A 30 2.15 9.08 -3.08
CA LEU A 30 3.07 10.16 -3.43
C LEU A 30 2.30 11.43 -3.83
N LEU A 31 1.26 11.28 -4.64
CA LEU A 31 0.38 12.37 -5.08
C LEU A 31 -0.45 12.92 -3.91
N ALA A 32 -0.93 12.06 -3.01
CA ALA A 32 -1.63 12.47 -1.80
C ALA A 32 -0.75 13.34 -0.87
N MET A 33 0.53 12.98 -0.72
CA MET A 33 1.50 13.74 0.09
C MET A 33 1.91 15.08 -0.55
N SER A 34 1.75 15.24 -1.87
CA SER A 34 2.17 16.47 -2.56
C SER A 34 1.12 17.59 -2.52
N ARG A 35 -0.13 17.31 -2.13
CA ARG A 35 -1.21 18.33 -2.10
C ARG A 35 -1.00 19.43 -1.05
N SER A 36 -0.50 19.09 0.14
CA SER A 36 -0.29 20.05 1.21
C SER A 36 0.62 19.49 2.31
N VAL A 37 1.40 20.36 2.95
CA VAL A 37 2.22 19.98 4.11
C VAL A 37 1.34 19.52 5.29
N ALA A 38 0.16 20.12 5.47
CA ALA A 38 -0.75 19.75 6.55
C ALA A 38 -1.37 18.35 6.36
N THR A 39 -1.77 18.01 5.13
CA THR A 39 -2.24 16.65 4.78
C THR A 39 -1.13 15.64 4.96
N ALA A 40 0.08 15.98 4.52
CA ALA A 40 1.23 15.10 4.59
C ALA A 40 1.67 14.80 6.04
N LEU A 41 1.70 15.83 6.89
CA LEU A 41 2.02 15.68 8.32
C LEU A 41 0.98 14.84 9.06
N GLY A 42 -0.32 15.07 8.80
CA GLY A 42 -1.40 14.27 9.41
C GLY A 42 -1.34 12.81 8.99
N LEU A 43 -1.14 12.56 7.69
CA LEU A 43 -1.05 11.21 7.13
C LEU A 43 0.22 10.48 7.62
N GLY A 44 1.36 11.18 7.69
CA GLY A 44 2.62 10.64 8.17
C GLY A 44 2.61 10.28 9.66
N LEU A 45 2.09 11.17 10.51
CA LEU A 45 1.95 10.91 11.95
C LEU A 45 1.01 9.74 12.24
N ALA A 46 -0.13 9.68 11.54
CA ALA A 46 -1.06 8.57 11.65
C ALA A 46 -0.42 7.24 11.23
N THR A 47 0.32 7.24 10.12
CA THR A 47 0.98 6.03 9.60
C THR A 47 2.11 5.55 10.52
N LEU A 48 2.86 6.47 11.13
CA LEU A 48 3.89 6.13 12.12
C LEU A 48 3.28 5.44 13.35
N ALA A 49 2.16 5.94 13.88
CA ALA A 49 1.48 5.29 15.00
C ALA A 49 1.00 3.87 14.64
N VAL A 50 0.46 3.68 13.43
CA VAL A 50 0.06 2.37 12.92
C VAL A 50 1.26 1.44 12.75
N LEU A 51 2.40 1.92 12.21
CA LEU A 51 3.61 1.10 12.04
C LEU A 51 4.17 0.58 13.37
N VAL A 52 4.19 1.43 14.41
CA VAL A 52 4.64 1.03 15.75
C VAL A 52 3.73 -0.05 16.33
N SER A 53 2.40 0.13 16.19
CA SER A 53 1.44 -0.88 16.66
C SER A 53 1.53 -2.21 15.88
N SER A 54 1.80 -2.13 14.58
CA SER A 54 1.91 -3.30 13.70
C SER A 54 3.18 -4.10 13.99
N SER A 55 4.28 -3.44 14.34
CA SER A 55 5.53 -4.12 14.69
C SER A 55 5.38 -5.02 15.93
N ILE A 56 4.50 -4.65 16.86
CA ILE A 56 4.12 -5.46 18.03
C ILE A 56 3.27 -6.67 17.62
N ALA A 57 2.31 -6.47 16.70
CA ALA A 57 1.49 -7.55 16.16
C ALA A 57 2.30 -8.55 15.31
N VAL A 58 3.29 -8.07 14.55
CA VAL A 58 4.21 -8.87 13.73
C VAL A 58 5.03 -9.83 14.59
N ALA A 59 5.47 -9.39 15.77
CA ALA A 59 6.19 -10.21 16.72
C ALA A 59 5.36 -11.40 17.21
N LEU A 60 4.05 -11.19 17.42
CA LEU A 60 3.10 -12.24 17.84
C LEU A 60 2.66 -13.16 16.69
N LEU A 61 2.46 -12.64 15.48
CA LEU A 61 2.02 -13.43 14.32
C LEU A 61 3.15 -14.26 13.66
N ARG A 62 4.41 -14.17 14.12
CA ARG A 62 5.58 -14.84 13.49
C ARG A 62 5.43 -16.36 13.38
N LYS A 63 4.49 -16.98 14.11
CA LYS A 63 4.34 -18.44 14.19
C LYS A 63 3.33 -19.07 13.22
N ARG A 64 2.51 -18.31 12.48
CA ARG A 64 1.33 -18.87 11.81
C ARG A 64 1.05 -18.45 10.35
N THR A 65 1.81 -17.52 9.75
CA THR A 65 1.44 -16.97 8.42
C THR A 65 2.57 -17.12 7.38
N PRO A 66 2.31 -17.66 6.18
CA PRO A 66 3.29 -17.74 5.09
C PRO A 66 3.79 -16.34 4.67
N ASP A 67 5.11 -16.19 4.57
CA ASP A 67 5.80 -14.90 4.36
C ASP A 67 5.39 -14.17 3.07
N ALA A 68 4.92 -14.89 2.05
CA ALA A 68 4.58 -14.34 0.74
C ALA A 68 3.42 -13.32 0.76
N VAL A 69 2.47 -13.43 1.69
CA VAL A 69 1.28 -12.55 1.76
C VAL A 69 1.37 -11.45 2.80
N ARG A 70 2.38 -11.49 3.69
CA ARG A 70 2.52 -10.51 4.77
C ARG A 70 2.72 -9.09 4.24
N ILE A 71 3.67 -8.91 3.33
CA ILE A 71 4.02 -7.58 2.80
C ILE A 71 2.82 -6.85 2.16
N PRO A 72 2.07 -7.44 1.21
CA PRO A 72 0.92 -6.77 0.62
C PRO A 72 -0.24 -6.56 1.59
N VAL A 73 -0.51 -7.48 2.52
CA VAL A 73 -1.58 -7.34 3.52
C VAL A 73 -1.31 -6.17 4.48
N PHE A 74 -0.07 -6.02 4.96
CA PHE A 74 0.29 -4.88 5.82
C PHE A 74 0.15 -3.55 5.06
N LEU A 75 0.55 -3.52 3.79
CA LEU A 75 0.41 -2.33 2.95
C LEU A 75 -1.07 -1.98 2.70
N LEU A 76 -1.93 -2.97 2.52
CA LEU A 76 -3.38 -2.79 2.36
C LEU A 76 -4.04 -2.19 3.62
N LEU A 77 -3.59 -2.63 4.80
CA LEU A 77 -4.07 -2.13 6.09
C LEU A 77 -3.66 -0.67 6.32
N ILE A 78 -2.42 -0.32 5.94
CA ILE A 78 -1.95 1.06 5.97
C ILE A 78 -2.73 1.92 4.96
N ALA A 79 -2.91 1.44 3.72
CA ALA A 79 -3.59 2.14 2.63
C ALA A 79 -5.06 2.47 2.94
N THR A 80 -5.77 1.56 3.62
CA THR A 80 -7.16 1.80 4.02
C THR A 80 -7.26 2.84 5.13
N PHE A 81 -6.35 2.83 6.09
CA PHE A 81 -6.32 3.83 7.16
C PHE A 81 -5.99 5.23 6.64
N THR A 82 -4.96 5.33 5.79
CA THR A 82 -4.59 6.59 5.13
C THR A 82 -5.68 7.09 4.19
N GLY A 83 -6.39 6.20 3.50
CA GLY A 83 -7.55 6.54 2.68
C GLY A 83 -8.70 7.17 3.48
N CYS A 84 -9.00 6.67 4.68
CA CYS A 84 -9.98 7.32 5.57
C CYS A 84 -9.55 8.73 5.98
N ILE A 85 -8.26 8.96 6.23
CA ILE A 85 -7.73 10.28 6.61
C ILE A 85 -7.80 11.25 5.42
N GLU A 86 -7.50 10.79 4.21
CA GLU A 86 -7.61 11.59 3.00
C GLU A 86 -9.05 12.05 2.75
N LEU A 87 -10.02 11.15 2.94
CA LEU A 87 -11.46 11.45 2.90
C LEU A 87 -11.86 12.44 4.01
N LEU A 88 -11.39 12.24 5.23
CA LEU A 88 -11.67 13.10 6.38
C LEU A 88 -11.12 14.52 6.17
N LEU A 89 -9.91 14.66 5.62
CA LEU A 89 -9.31 15.97 5.34
C LEU A 89 -10.01 16.70 4.20
N HIS A 90 -10.47 15.98 3.18
CA HIS A 90 -11.32 16.57 2.14
C HIS A 90 -12.63 17.10 2.73
N ALA A 91 -13.24 16.34 3.64
CA ALA A 91 -14.48 16.73 4.32
C ALA A 91 -14.30 17.88 5.33
N TYR A 92 -13.09 18.07 5.89
CA TYR A 92 -12.86 19.13 6.89
C TYR A 92 -12.36 20.44 6.27
N ARG A 93 -11.76 20.41 5.07
CA ARG A 93 -11.26 21.60 4.36
C ARG A 93 -12.30 22.24 3.43
N TYR A 94 -13.49 21.66 3.33
CA TYR A 94 -14.64 22.19 2.61
C TYR A 94 -15.93 21.86 3.38
N PRO A 95 -16.67 22.84 3.95
CA PRO A 95 -18.12 22.83 3.89
C PRO A 95 -18.58 23.25 2.48
#